data_AF-A0A962M9V5-F1
#
_entry.id   AF-A0A962M9V5-F1
#
_cell.length_a   1.000
_cell.length_b   1.000
_cell.length_c   1.000
_cell.angle_alpha   90.00
_cell.angle_beta   90.00
_cell.angle_gamma   90.00
#
_symmetry.space_group_name_H-M   'P 1'
#
loop_
_entity.id
_entity.type
_entity.pdbx_description
1 polymer ?
#
loop_
_entity_poly.entity_id
_entity_poly.type
_entity_poly.pdbx_seq_one_letter_code
_entity_poly.pdbx_strand_id
1 'polypeptide(L)'
;MAVTLSELAVEQSTYAVVVSFTDDASEAVSPDSGSITWTLTDKAGNVINSRNGVAIASATSITIVLSGDDLAVPERRTATRVLTVECTYSSDIGSNLPLEGEIEFKILPRVKP
;
A
#
# COMPACT_ATOMS: atom_id res chain seq x y z
N MET A 1 14.76 1.77 8.56
CA MET A 1 13.51 1.74 7.78
C MET A 1 13.63 2.74 6.63
N ALA A 2 13.60 2.31 5.38
CA ALA A 2 13.62 3.22 4.24
C ALA A 2 12.77 2.62 3.12
N VAL A 3 11.57 3.15 2.95
CA VAL A 3 10.73 2.89 1.78
C VAL A 3 11.01 4.03 0.80
N THR A 4 11.53 3.72 -0.39
CA THR A 4 11.72 4.74 -1.43
C THR A 4 10.46 4.80 -2.27
N LEU A 5 9.67 5.85 -2.06
CA LEU A 5 8.38 6.02 -2.71
C LEU A 5 8.41 7.28 -3.57
N SER A 6 7.92 7.18 -4.80
CA SER A 6 7.58 8.37 -5.58
C SER A 6 6.40 9.05 -4.89
N GLU A 7 6.62 10.11 -4.12
CA GLU A 7 5.58 10.78 -3.30
C GLU A 7 4.39 11.35 -4.11
N LEU A 8 4.46 11.30 -5.45
CA LEU A 8 3.48 11.84 -6.38
C LEU A 8 2.98 10.75 -7.34
N ALA A 9 1.67 10.50 -7.30
CA ALA A 9 0.92 9.80 -8.33
C ALA A 9 0.21 10.81 -9.24
N VAL A 10 -0.10 10.42 -10.47
CA VAL A 10 -0.90 11.24 -11.40
C VAL A 10 -2.32 10.67 -11.47
N GLU A 11 -3.30 11.56 -11.43
CA GLU A 11 -4.72 11.19 -11.48
C GLU A 11 -5.02 10.24 -12.65
N GLN A 12 -5.74 9.16 -12.35
CA GLN A 12 -6.14 8.11 -13.30
C GLN A 12 -5.00 7.47 -14.12
N SER A 13 -3.74 7.65 -13.71
CA SER A 13 -2.57 7.01 -14.33
C SER A 13 -2.34 5.62 -13.72
N THR A 14 -1.12 5.10 -13.84
CA THR A 14 -0.63 3.92 -13.11
C THR A 14 0.36 4.37 -12.04
N TYR A 15 0.26 3.78 -10.86
CA TYR A 15 1.20 3.98 -9.75
C TYR A 15 1.52 2.64 -9.09
N ALA A 16 2.80 2.33 -8.94
CA ALA A 16 3.26 1.07 -8.37
C ALA A 16 3.90 1.31 -7.00
N VAL A 17 3.42 0.60 -5.98
CA VAL A 17 3.96 0.59 -4.63
C VAL A 17 4.70 -0.72 -4.42
N VAL A 18 6.00 -0.63 -4.17
CA VAL A 18 6.82 -1.80 -3.81
C VAL A 18 6.84 -1.90 -2.29
N VAL A 19 6.50 -3.07 -1.78
CA VAL A 19 6.46 -3.38 -0.34
C VAL A 19 7.44 -4.50 -0.06
N SER A 20 8.33 -4.28 0.89
CA SER A 20 9.29 -5.26 1.40
C SER A 20 9.01 -5.51 2.87
N PHE A 21 9.06 -6.78 3.29
CA PHE A 21 8.79 -7.16 4.66
C PHE A 21 10.10 -7.46 5.38
N THR A 22 10.31 -6.79 6.51
CA THR A 22 11.46 -7.02 7.39
C THR A 22 11.02 -7.16 8.82
N ASP A 23 11.74 -7.95 9.60
CA ASP A 23 11.53 -8.07 11.05
C ASP A 23 12.22 -6.93 11.83
N ASP A 24 12.20 -7.04 13.16
CA ASP A 24 12.81 -6.08 14.09
C ASP A 24 14.35 -6.00 13.97
N ALA A 25 14.99 -7.05 13.44
CA ALA A 25 16.42 -7.08 13.13
C ALA A 25 16.74 -6.50 11.74
N SER A 26 15.74 -6.00 11.01
CA SER A 26 15.86 -5.56 9.60
C SER A 26 16.23 -6.69 8.64
N GLU A 27 15.98 -7.95 9.02
CA GLU A 27 16.15 -9.10 8.14
C GLU A 27 14.90 -9.30 7.30
N ALA A 28 15.07 -9.74 6.04
CA ALA A 28 13.94 -9.98 5.16
C ALA A 28 13.13 -11.18 5.65
N VAL A 29 11.83 -10.98 5.86
CA VAL A 29 10.90 -12.03 6.31
C VAL A 29 9.88 -12.31 5.22
N SER A 30 9.46 -13.58 5.10
CA SER A 30 8.28 -13.91 4.30
C SER A 30 7.05 -13.91 5.21
N PRO A 31 6.01 -13.12 4.91
CA PRO A 31 4.73 -13.26 5.58
C PRO A 31 4.18 -14.69 5.48
N ASP A 32 3.37 -15.09 6.46
CA ASP A 32 2.67 -16.37 6.49
C ASP A 32 1.82 -16.54 5.23
N SER A 33 1.60 -17.79 4.81
CA SER A 33 0.91 -18.07 3.54
C SER A 33 -0.52 -17.52 3.51
N GLY A 34 -0.80 -16.65 2.55
CA GLY A 34 -2.12 -16.04 2.33
C GLY A 34 -2.51 -14.96 3.34
N SER A 35 -1.58 -14.49 4.20
CA SER A 35 -1.90 -13.50 5.24
C SER A 35 -1.88 -12.05 4.76
N ILE A 36 -1.29 -11.77 3.59
CA ILE A 36 -1.13 -10.40 3.11
C ILE A 36 -2.46 -9.84 2.57
N THR A 37 -2.90 -8.74 3.15
CA THR A 37 -4.00 -7.91 2.66
C THR A 37 -3.58 -6.44 2.55
N TRP A 38 -4.22 -5.70 1.65
CA TRP A 38 -4.05 -4.25 1.59
C TRP A 38 -5.37 -3.50 1.41
N THR A 39 -5.38 -2.28 1.93
CA THR A 39 -6.51 -1.36 1.89
C THR A 39 -6.04 -0.01 1.35
N LEU A 40 -6.86 0.64 0.53
CA LEU A 40 -6.59 1.99 0.03
C LEU A 40 -7.68 2.94 0.53
N THR A 41 -7.28 3.97 1.25
CA THR A 41 -8.19 5.00 1.77
C THR A 41 -7.76 6.41 1.37
N ASP A 42 -8.61 7.39 1.66
CA ASP A 42 -8.17 8.77 1.86
C ASP A 42 -7.66 8.99 3.31
N LYS A 43 -7.23 10.21 3.63
CA LYS A 43 -6.77 10.59 4.99
C LYS A 43 -7.85 10.52 6.07
N ALA A 44 -9.13 10.52 5.68
CA ALA A 44 -10.24 10.39 6.61
C ALA A 44 -10.62 8.92 6.84
N GLY A 45 -9.93 7.98 6.21
CA GLY A 45 -10.19 6.55 6.31
C GLY A 45 -11.30 6.05 5.38
N ASN A 46 -11.78 6.85 4.44
CA ASN A 46 -12.78 6.38 3.48
C ASN A 46 -12.12 5.46 2.46
N VAL A 47 -12.65 4.24 2.33
CA VAL A 47 -12.19 3.27 1.33
C VAL A 47 -12.36 3.82 -0.08
N ILE A 48 -11.30 3.72 -0.87
CA ILE A 48 -11.26 4.15 -2.26
C ILE A 48 -11.49 2.95 -3.16
N ASN A 49 -12.40 3.11 -4.13
CA ASN A 49 -12.62 2.15 -5.22
C ASN A 49 -12.83 0.68 -4.74
N SER A 50 -13.51 0.51 -3.61
CA SER A 50 -13.75 -0.80 -2.96
C SER A 50 -12.48 -1.61 -2.64
N ARG A 51 -11.33 -0.95 -2.52
CA ARG A 51 -10.05 -1.57 -2.15
C ARG A 51 -9.96 -1.72 -0.63
N ASN A 52 -10.69 -2.69 -0.09
CA ASN A 52 -10.70 -3.00 1.34
C ASN A 52 -10.28 -4.45 1.55
N GLY A 53 -9.16 -4.68 2.23
CA GLY A 53 -8.66 -6.03 2.54
C GLY A 53 -8.38 -6.90 1.30
N VAL A 54 -7.81 -6.31 0.25
CA VAL A 54 -7.50 -7.04 -0.99
C VAL A 54 -6.33 -8.00 -0.75
N ALA A 55 -6.58 -9.29 -0.93
CA ALA A 55 -5.58 -10.34 -0.68
C ALA A 55 -4.51 -10.41 -1.79
N ILE A 56 -3.28 -10.70 -1.39
CA ILE A 56 -2.14 -10.95 -2.28
C ILE A 56 -1.42 -12.23 -1.83
N ALA A 57 -0.82 -12.96 -2.78
CA ALA A 57 -0.01 -14.13 -2.47
C ALA A 57 1.25 -13.73 -1.67
N SER A 58 1.60 -14.53 -0.66
CA SER A 58 2.76 -14.24 0.19
C SER A 58 4.07 -14.26 -0.59
N ALA A 59 4.89 -13.25 -0.33
CA ALA A 59 6.24 -13.10 -0.89
C ALA A 59 7.06 -12.18 0.03
N THR A 60 8.39 -12.28 -0.04
CA THR A 60 9.31 -11.38 0.68
C THR A 60 9.27 -9.94 0.17
N SER A 61 8.77 -9.74 -1.05
CA SER A 61 8.42 -8.43 -1.60
C SER A 61 7.23 -8.57 -2.55
N ILE A 62 6.38 -7.55 -2.58
CA ILE A 62 5.21 -7.47 -3.47
C ILE A 62 5.17 -6.11 -4.17
N THR A 63 4.46 -6.07 -5.29
CA THR A 63 4.15 -4.81 -5.98
C THR A 63 2.64 -4.65 -6.05
N ILE A 64 2.11 -3.60 -5.42
CA ILE A 64 0.70 -3.21 -5.53
C ILE A 64 0.58 -2.17 -6.64
N VAL A 65 -0.21 -2.49 -7.66
CA VAL A 65 -0.44 -1.61 -8.81
C VAL A 65 -1.80 -0.94 -8.66
N LEU A 66 -1.78 0.38 -8.48
CA LEU A 66 -2.95 1.25 -8.45
C LEU A 66 -3.15 1.87 -9.83
N SER A 67 -4.41 1.98 -10.27
CA SER A 67 -4.71 2.62 -11.54
C SER A 67 -6.13 3.18 -11.62
N GLY A 68 -6.37 4.07 -12.58
CA GLY A 68 -7.72 4.57 -12.87
C GLY A 68 -8.40 5.16 -11.63
N ASP A 69 -9.51 4.56 -11.22
CA ASP A 69 -10.34 5.05 -10.10
C ASP A 69 -9.67 4.94 -8.73
N ASP A 70 -8.64 4.10 -8.57
CA ASP A 70 -7.79 4.11 -7.37
C ASP A 70 -7.13 5.49 -7.17
N LEU A 71 -6.85 6.16 -8.30
CA LEU A 71 -6.15 7.44 -8.40
C LEU A 71 -7.06 8.58 -8.88
N ALA A 72 -8.39 8.40 -8.92
CA ALA A 72 -9.30 9.48 -9.32
C ALA A 72 -9.38 10.56 -8.24
N VAL A 73 -9.32 11.85 -8.60
CA VAL A 73 -9.44 12.94 -7.62
C VAL A 73 -10.73 13.73 -7.83
N PRO A 74 -11.46 14.09 -6.76
CA PRO A 74 -12.63 14.94 -6.88
C PRO A 74 -12.21 16.38 -7.26
N GLU A 75 -13.02 17.02 -8.10
CA GLU A 75 -12.98 18.47 -8.34
C GLU A 75 -11.62 19.04 -8.80
N ARG A 76 -10.75 18.21 -9.40
CA ARG A 76 -9.41 18.62 -9.88
C ARG A 76 -8.52 19.20 -8.78
N ARG A 77 -8.72 18.79 -7.52
CA ARG A 77 -7.84 19.14 -6.42
C ARG A 77 -6.86 18.01 -6.15
N THR A 78 -5.68 18.36 -5.66
CA THR A 78 -4.74 17.38 -5.13
C THR A 78 -5.44 16.56 -4.05
N ALA A 79 -5.43 15.25 -4.19
CA ALA A 79 -5.91 14.32 -3.18
C ALA A 79 -4.74 13.60 -2.53
N THR A 80 -5.00 12.97 -1.40
CA THR A 80 -4.05 12.08 -0.76
C THR A 80 -4.66 10.69 -0.69
N ARG A 81 -3.81 9.68 -0.83
CA ARG A 81 -4.14 8.28 -0.58
C ARG A 81 -3.27 7.75 0.53
N VAL A 82 -3.86 6.86 1.29
CA VAL A 82 -3.19 6.04 2.30
C VAL A 82 -3.35 4.60 1.85
N LEU A 83 -2.24 3.90 1.66
CA LEU A 83 -2.24 2.47 1.39
C LEU A 83 -1.68 1.77 2.61
N THR A 84 -2.50 0.93 3.22
CA THR A 84 -2.17 0.12 4.39
C THR A 84 -2.02 -1.33 3.95
N VAL A 85 -0.92 -1.97 4.35
CA VAL A 85 -0.66 -3.39 4.14
C VAL A 85 -0.60 -4.05 5.50
N GLU A 86 -1.36 -5.12 5.66
CA GLU A 86 -1.43 -5.93 6.86
C GLU A 86 -1.05 -7.36 6.50
N CYS A 87 -0.30 -8.02 7.37
CA CYS A 87 -0.03 -9.44 7.27
C CYS A 87 0.33 -10.04 8.63
N THR A 88 0.53 -11.35 8.65
CA THR A 88 1.17 -12.03 9.77
C THR A 88 2.50 -12.64 9.34
N TYR A 89 3.43 -12.75 10.27
CA TYR A 89 4.71 -13.43 10.09
C TYR A 89 5.07 -14.26 11.32
N SER A 90 6.03 -15.17 11.15
CA SER A 90 6.57 -15.97 12.23
C SER A 90 8.10 -15.84 12.25
N SER A 91 8.68 -15.70 13.43
CA SER A 91 10.13 -15.55 13.65
C SER A 91 10.53 -16.17 15.00
N ASP A 92 11.78 -15.98 15.42
CA ASP A 92 12.29 -16.52 16.69
C ASP A 92 11.57 -15.95 17.92
N ILE A 93 10.93 -14.78 17.79
CA ILE A 93 10.20 -14.12 18.88
C ILE A 93 8.72 -14.55 18.97
N GLY A 94 8.20 -15.31 18.01
CA GLY A 94 6.82 -15.79 18.03
C GLY A 94 6.25 -16.23 16.68
N SER A 95 4.99 -16.64 16.68
CA SER A 95 4.27 -17.08 15.48
C SER A 95 2.98 -16.30 15.30
N ASN A 96 2.52 -16.14 14.05
CA ASN A 96 1.35 -15.34 13.68
C ASN A 96 1.40 -13.91 14.24
N LEU A 97 2.60 -13.31 14.27
CA LEU A 97 2.80 -11.95 14.75
C LEU A 97 2.26 -10.97 13.71
N PRO A 98 1.50 -9.95 14.12
CA PRO A 98 0.97 -8.97 13.19
C PRO A 98 2.11 -8.05 12.68
N LEU A 99 2.04 -7.72 11.40
CA LEU A 99 2.88 -6.72 10.77
C LEU A 99 1.99 -5.79 9.94
N GLU A 100 2.19 -4.48 10.12
CA GLU A 100 1.45 -3.44 9.44
C GLU A 100 2.43 -2.42 8.86
N GLY A 101 2.20 -2.02 7.62
CA GLY A 101 2.94 -0.96 6.94
C GLY A 101 1.98 -0.01 6.25
N GLU A 102 2.26 1.29 6.35
CA GLU A 102 1.45 2.34 5.73
C GLU A 102 2.31 3.26 4.87
N ILE A 103 1.74 3.67 3.74
CA ILE A 103 2.25 4.76 2.92
C ILE A 103 1.17 5.79 2.66
N GLU A 104 1.54 7.06 2.85
CA GLU A 104 0.80 8.19 2.31
C GLU A 104 1.45 8.72 1.02
N PHE A 105 0.66 8.99 -0.03
CA PHE A 105 1.13 9.64 -1.24
C PHE A 105 0.09 10.60 -1.83
N LYS A 106 0.56 11.65 -2.51
CA LYS A 106 -0.31 12.67 -3.12
C LYS A 106 -0.66 12.30 -4.55
N ILE A 107 -1.87 12.62 -4.97
CA ILE A 107 -2.30 12.52 -6.37
C ILE A 107 -2.38 13.92 -6.97
N LEU A 108 -1.61 14.14 -8.04
CA LEU A 108 -1.68 15.34 -8.85
C LEU A 108 -2.87 15.26 -9.83
N PRO A 109 -3.77 16.24 -9.85
CA PRO A 109 -4.85 16.30 -10.83
C PRO A 109 -4.29 16.45 -12.25
N ARG A 110 -4.98 15.88 -13.24
CA ARG A 110 -4.59 16.08 -14.64
C ARG A 110 -4.79 17.53 -15.06
N VAL A 111 -3.75 18.13 -15.62
CA VAL A 111 -3.90 19.35 -16.42
C VAL A 111 -4.51 18.91 -17.76
N LYS A 112 -5.82 19.14 -17.96
CA LYS A 112 -6.42 18.97 -19.29
C LYS A 112 -6.05 20.21 -20.14
N PRO A 113 -5.62 20.04 -21.40
CA PRO A 113 -5.56 21.15 -22.35
C PRO A 113 -6.96 21.70 -22.64
#